data_AF-A0A8B6RZ28-F1
#
_entry.id   AF-A0A8B6RZ28-F1
#
_cell.length_a   1.000
_cell.length_b   1.000
_cell.length_c   1.000
_cell.angle_alpha   90.00
_cell.angle_beta   90.00
_cell.angle_gamma   90.00
#
_symmetry.space_group_name_H-M   'P 1'
#
loop_
_entity.id
_entity.type
_entity.pdbx_description
1 polymer ?
#
loop_
_entity_poly.entity_id
_entity_poly.type
_entity_poly.pdbx_seq_one_letter_code
_entity_poly.pdbx_strand_id
1 'polypeptide(L)'
;MKENQNSSYFNLPFLVGFLFFILIGSTYSQEKIGDPRDLKENKKISSEKELIESGKLESVRKKAFLGLKGIRTSLLNFGKKQDLDKMSLDYGNAETSYLRAEYATAATGFENVYKALVPLEEILRRDYETKTIQLGQELAPLIVSIRLDQKNKNKNILPILEKYYVRSGETTKASVTELEKGERTSALHFQKQALISLYHIKILLGKNEDSSISLSDRISKNRILETDYLKPEELIYWDDSEDKLHSESEEERKKDRVRTLRSYEWKLGISDGKLQKESESKNATPASEKQNNRKP
;
A
#
# COMPACT_ATOMS: atom_id res chain seq x y z
N MET A 1 -8.61 -27.04 46.75
CA MET A 1 -8.08 -28.29 47.32
C MET A 1 -8.77 -29.45 46.60
N LYS A 2 -7.99 -30.43 46.10
CA LYS A 2 -8.34 -31.58 45.25
C LYS A 2 -8.66 -31.19 43.79
N GLU A 3 -7.84 -31.41 42.77
CA GLU A 3 -6.97 -32.53 42.35
C GLU A 3 -7.74 -33.73 41.76
N ASN A 4 -7.47 -33.97 40.45
CA ASN A 4 -7.50 -35.23 39.68
C ASN A 4 -8.87 -35.95 39.49
N GLN A 5 -9.20 -36.59 38.37
CA GLN A 5 -8.39 -37.14 37.27
C GLN A 5 -9.29 -37.56 36.07
N ASN A 6 -8.75 -37.42 34.87
CA ASN A 6 -8.78 -38.32 33.71
C ASN A 6 -10.10 -38.88 33.12
N SER A 7 -10.33 -38.54 31.85
CA SER A 7 -10.30 -39.50 30.71
C SER A 7 -10.36 -38.68 29.40
N SER A 8 -9.23 -38.52 28.69
CA SER A 8 -8.72 -39.42 27.65
C SER A 8 -9.67 -39.61 26.47
N TYR A 9 -9.47 -38.82 25.41
CA TYR A 9 -9.36 -39.35 24.04
C TYR A 9 -8.25 -38.59 23.31
N PHE A 10 -7.12 -39.28 23.14
CA PHE A 10 -6.03 -38.98 22.23
C PHE A 10 -6.46 -39.25 20.78
N ASN A 11 -5.95 -38.46 19.83
CA ASN A 11 -5.28 -38.91 18.58
C ASN A 11 -4.81 -37.69 17.77
N LEU A 12 -3.51 -37.36 17.77
CA LEU A 12 -2.46 -37.78 16.81
C LEU A 12 -2.70 -37.27 15.37
N PRO A 13 -2.04 -36.16 14.99
CA PRO A 13 -0.92 -36.30 14.05
C PRO A 13 0.18 -35.25 14.28
N PHE A 14 0.76 -35.20 15.49
CA PHE A 14 1.86 -34.28 15.80
C PHE A 14 3.19 -34.96 16.16
N LEU A 15 3.32 -36.26 15.88
CA LEU A 15 4.48 -37.04 16.33
C LEU A 15 4.99 -38.08 15.33
N VAL A 16 4.97 -37.77 14.04
CA VAL A 16 5.58 -38.62 12.99
C VAL A 16 6.85 -37.98 12.37
N GLY A 17 7.22 -36.76 12.77
CA GLY A 17 8.40 -36.08 12.22
C GLY A 17 9.74 -36.33 12.92
N PHE A 18 9.76 -36.96 14.11
CA PHE A 18 10.93 -36.92 15.00
C PHE A 18 11.54 -38.28 15.37
N LEU A 19 11.09 -39.38 14.76
CA LEU A 19 11.54 -40.74 15.08
C LEU A 19 11.94 -41.54 13.82
N PHE A 20 12.90 -41.03 13.06
CA PHE A 20 13.68 -41.83 12.11
C PHE A 20 15.17 -41.47 12.13
N PHE A 21 15.66 -40.95 13.25
CA PHE A 21 17.06 -41.04 13.61
C PHE A 21 17.21 -42.23 14.56
N ILE A 22 18.06 -43.17 14.19
CA ILE A 22 18.61 -44.32 14.93
C ILE A 22 18.19 -45.69 14.36
N LEU A 23 19.22 -46.32 13.74
CA LEU A 23 19.47 -47.75 13.50
C LEU A 23 18.82 -48.44 12.28
N ILE A 24 19.61 -48.59 11.21
CA ILE A 24 20.22 -49.82 10.64
C ILE A 24 21.13 -49.32 9.49
N GLY A 25 22.39 -49.69 9.30
CA GLY A 25 23.26 -50.65 9.94
C GLY A 25 24.65 -50.51 9.33
N SER A 26 25.66 -50.89 10.11
CA SER A 26 27.05 -51.05 9.71
C SER A 26 27.21 -52.00 8.51
N THR A 27 27.94 -51.58 7.48
CA THR A 27 28.71 -52.50 6.63
C THR A 27 30.10 -51.93 6.38
N TYR A 28 31.08 -52.63 6.95
CA TYR A 28 32.50 -52.58 6.63
C TYR A 28 32.71 -52.93 5.15
N SER A 29 33.48 -52.13 4.37
CA SER A 29 34.58 -52.66 3.53
C SER A 29 35.29 -51.57 2.70
N GLN A 30 36.61 -51.58 2.82
CA GLN A 30 37.66 -51.23 1.86
C GLN A 30 37.72 -49.82 1.27
N GLU A 31 38.84 -49.14 1.55
CA GLU A 31 39.47 -48.17 0.66
C GLU A 31 39.51 -48.74 -0.76
N LYS A 32 38.59 -48.28 -1.60
CA LYS A 32 38.79 -48.24 -3.05
C LYS A 32 38.95 -46.77 -3.41
N ILE A 33 40.08 -46.48 -4.03
CA ILE A 33 40.40 -45.20 -4.65
C ILE A 33 39.19 -44.79 -5.51
N GLY A 34 38.47 -43.77 -5.05
CA GLY A 34 37.10 -43.46 -5.47
C GLY A 34 36.98 -42.89 -6.88
N ASP A 35 35.90 -43.28 -7.56
CA ASP A 35 35.45 -42.72 -8.84
C ASP A 35 35.17 -41.20 -8.65
N PRO A 36 35.60 -40.31 -9.56
CA PRO A 36 35.36 -38.85 -9.48
C PRO A 36 33.89 -38.41 -9.25
N ARG A 37 32.91 -39.32 -9.37
CA ARG A 37 31.51 -39.08 -9.01
C ARG A 37 31.27 -38.98 -7.50
N ASP A 38 31.93 -39.81 -6.68
CA ASP A 38 31.74 -39.83 -5.22
C ASP A 38 32.34 -38.58 -4.54
N LEU A 39 33.38 -38.01 -5.12
CA LEU A 39 33.98 -36.73 -4.68
C LEU A 39 33.06 -35.53 -4.94
N LYS A 40 32.30 -35.55 -6.04
CA LYS A 40 31.33 -34.48 -6.37
C LYS A 40 30.13 -34.53 -5.45
N GLU A 41 29.64 -35.72 -5.13
CA GLU A 41 28.47 -35.92 -4.27
C GLU A 41 28.78 -35.53 -2.82
N ASN A 42 29.92 -35.97 -2.27
CA ASN A 42 30.36 -35.57 -0.94
C ASN A 42 30.61 -34.06 -0.81
N LYS A 43 31.16 -33.41 -1.85
CA LYS A 43 31.34 -31.95 -1.89
C LYS A 43 30.00 -31.21 -1.95
N LYS A 44 29.02 -31.74 -2.68
CA LYS A 44 27.66 -31.18 -2.78
C LYS A 44 26.94 -31.24 -1.43
N ILE A 45 26.97 -32.40 -0.77
CA ILE A 45 26.37 -32.63 0.56
C ILE A 45 27.01 -31.72 1.62
N SER A 46 28.34 -31.55 1.59
CA SER A 46 29.04 -30.62 2.50
C SER A 46 28.61 -29.16 2.29
N SER A 47 28.42 -28.72 1.05
CA SER A 47 28.00 -27.34 0.74
C SER A 47 26.53 -27.05 1.10
N GLU A 48 25.65 -28.06 0.97
CA GLU A 48 24.24 -27.93 1.34
C GLU A 48 24.08 -27.86 2.87
N LYS A 49 24.87 -28.64 3.61
CA LYS A 49 24.92 -28.57 5.08
C LYS A 49 25.40 -27.21 5.57
N GLU A 50 26.43 -26.63 4.93
CA GLU A 50 26.94 -25.29 5.24
C GLU A 50 25.91 -24.17 4.98
N LEU A 51 25.11 -24.28 3.91
CA LEU A 51 24.04 -23.31 3.59
C LEU A 51 22.93 -23.26 4.64
N ILE A 52 22.63 -24.41 5.26
CA ILE A 52 21.63 -24.55 6.32
C ILE A 52 22.22 -24.10 7.65
N GLU A 53 23.42 -24.58 8.02
CA GLU A 53 24.08 -24.26 9.28
C GLU A 53 24.46 -22.78 9.39
N SER A 54 24.81 -22.13 8.27
CA SER A 54 25.07 -20.69 8.22
C SER A 54 23.80 -19.81 8.25
N GLY A 55 22.61 -20.40 8.10
CA GLY A 55 21.34 -19.67 8.00
C GLY A 55 21.20 -18.81 6.73
N LYS A 56 22.16 -18.89 5.80
CA LYS A 56 22.18 -18.07 4.58
C LYS A 56 20.98 -18.35 3.69
N LEU A 57 20.60 -19.62 3.54
CA LEU A 57 19.44 -20.02 2.75
C LEU A 57 18.15 -19.38 3.26
N GLU A 58 17.89 -19.47 4.56
CA GLU A 58 16.68 -18.91 5.16
C GLU A 58 16.67 -17.37 5.09
N SER A 59 17.83 -16.74 5.26
CA SER A 59 17.98 -15.29 5.11
C SER A 59 17.62 -14.82 3.69
N VAL A 60 18.17 -15.46 2.64
CA VAL A 60 17.89 -15.09 1.25
C VAL A 60 16.43 -15.39 0.88
N ARG A 61 15.89 -16.53 1.32
CA ARG A 61 14.47 -16.89 1.15
C ARG A 61 13.55 -15.82 1.75
N LYS A 62 13.83 -15.39 2.99
CA LYS A 62 13.07 -14.34 3.67
C LYS A 62 13.17 -12.99 2.97
N LYS A 63 14.38 -12.59 2.53
CA LYS A 63 14.58 -11.32 1.79
C LYS A 63 13.84 -11.31 0.46
N ALA A 64 13.90 -12.39 -0.30
CA ALA A 64 13.16 -12.53 -1.56
C ALA A 64 11.64 -12.45 -1.32
N PHE A 65 11.13 -13.11 -0.28
CA PHE A 65 9.72 -13.05 0.08
C PHE A 65 9.26 -11.65 0.46
N LEU A 66 10.01 -10.98 1.36
CA LEU A 66 9.66 -9.65 1.84
C LEU A 66 9.73 -8.61 0.72
N GLY A 67 10.76 -8.66 -0.14
CA GLY A 67 10.85 -7.78 -1.29
C GLY A 67 9.70 -7.98 -2.26
N LEU A 68 9.38 -9.23 -2.62
CA LEU A 68 8.25 -9.55 -3.51
C LEU A 68 6.92 -9.06 -2.93
N LYS A 69 6.69 -9.32 -1.64
CA LYS A 69 5.50 -8.84 -0.94
C LYS A 69 5.44 -7.31 -0.93
N GLY A 70 6.56 -6.64 -0.67
CA GLY A 70 6.64 -5.19 -0.50
C GLY A 70 6.41 -4.40 -1.79
N ILE A 71 6.78 -4.95 -2.96
CA ILE A 71 6.56 -4.27 -4.24
C ILE A 71 5.30 -4.74 -4.98
N ARG A 72 4.62 -5.77 -4.47
CA ARG A 72 3.48 -6.42 -5.16
C ARG A 72 2.42 -5.42 -5.61
N THR A 73 1.90 -4.62 -4.68
CA THR A 73 0.84 -3.65 -4.96
C THR A 73 1.32 -2.59 -5.96
N SER A 74 2.54 -2.10 -5.78
CA SER A 74 3.14 -1.10 -6.67
C SER A 74 3.25 -1.61 -8.09
N LEU A 75 3.74 -2.84 -8.29
CA LEU A 75 3.83 -3.43 -9.62
C LEU A 75 2.46 -3.59 -10.28
N LEU A 76 1.43 -3.98 -9.51
CA LEU A 76 0.07 -4.10 -10.05
C LEU A 76 -0.50 -2.74 -10.45
N ASN A 77 -0.35 -1.73 -9.59
CA ASN A 77 -0.84 -0.38 -9.86
C ASN A 77 -0.15 0.24 -11.08
N PHE A 78 1.16 0.07 -11.21
CA PHE A 78 1.94 0.64 -12.32
C PHE A 78 2.04 -0.27 -13.56
N GLY A 79 1.11 -1.22 -13.72
CA GLY A 79 0.98 -2.02 -14.95
C GLY A 79 2.11 -3.02 -15.19
N LYS A 80 2.90 -3.36 -14.16
CA LYS A 80 4.02 -4.31 -14.19
C LYS A 80 3.62 -5.71 -13.75
N LYS A 81 2.38 -6.12 -14.07
CA LYS A 81 1.85 -7.44 -13.70
C LYS A 81 2.72 -8.60 -14.24
N GLN A 82 3.22 -8.48 -15.47
CA GLN A 82 4.07 -9.52 -16.06
C GLN A 82 5.38 -9.75 -15.27
N ASP A 83 6.00 -8.67 -14.79
CA ASP A 83 7.20 -8.75 -13.95
C ASP A 83 6.89 -9.44 -12.63
N LEU A 84 5.76 -9.07 -12.00
CA LEU A 84 5.28 -9.68 -10.75
C LEU A 84 4.98 -11.18 -10.94
N ASP A 85 4.25 -11.55 -11.99
CA ASP A 85 3.87 -12.94 -12.27
C ASP A 85 5.11 -13.81 -12.48
N LYS A 86 6.10 -13.30 -13.24
CA LYS A 86 7.38 -13.97 -13.46
C LYS A 86 8.13 -14.18 -12.14
N MET A 87 8.33 -13.15 -11.33
CA MET A 87 9.06 -13.26 -10.06
C MET A 87 8.33 -14.16 -9.06
N SER A 88 7.00 -14.14 -9.06
CA SER A 88 6.19 -15.03 -8.21
C SER A 88 6.35 -16.50 -8.62
N LEU A 89 6.38 -16.77 -9.92
CA LEU A 89 6.66 -18.10 -10.45
C LEU A 89 8.07 -18.57 -10.12
N ASP A 90 9.07 -17.72 -10.35
CA ASP A 90 10.48 -18.02 -10.05
C ASP A 90 10.68 -18.29 -8.54
N TYR A 91 10.02 -17.51 -7.68
CA TYR A 91 10.00 -17.74 -6.23
C TYR A 91 9.31 -19.07 -5.88
N GLY A 92 8.16 -19.37 -6.49
CA GLY A 92 7.43 -20.63 -6.27
C GLY A 92 8.22 -21.87 -6.69
N ASN A 93 9.01 -21.77 -7.77
CA ASN A 93 9.93 -22.83 -8.21
C ASN A 93 11.07 -23.04 -7.21
N ALA A 94 11.63 -21.95 -6.68
CA ALA A 94 12.65 -22.01 -5.63
C ALA A 94 12.10 -22.63 -4.33
N GLU A 95 10.87 -22.26 -3.94
CA GLU A 95 10.18 -22.82 -2.78
C GLU A 95 9.89 -24.33 -2.96
N THR A 96 9.49 -24.75 -4.16
CA THR A 96 9.30 -26.18 -4.47
C THR A 96 10.61 -26.96 -4.32
N SER A 97 11.72 -26.40 -4.79
CA SER A 97 13.05 -27.00 -4.63
C SER A 97 13.47 -27.07 -3.16
N TYR A 98 13.18 -26.02 -2.39
CA TYR A 98 13.42 -25.98 -0.95
C TYR A 98 12.68 -27.10 -0.21
N LEU A 99 11.39 -27.28 -0.52
CA LEU A 99 10.54 -28.34 0.07
C LEU A 99 10.98 -29.76 -0.32
N ARG A 100 11.65 -29.91 -1.47
CA ARG A 100 12.25 -31.19 -1.92
C ARG A 100 13.65 -31.44 -1.34
N ALA A 101 14.13 -30.58 -0.44
CA ALA A 101 15.49 -30.59 0.10
C ALA A 101 16.59 -30.40 -0.97
N GLU A 102 16.26 -29.82 -2.12
CA GLU A 102 17.22 -29.44 -3.17
C GLU A 102 17.83 -28.07 -2.83
N TYR A 103 18.51 -27.98 -1.69
CA TYR A 103 18.84 -26.70 -1.05
C TYR A 103 19.80 -25.81 -1.86
N ALA A 104 20.77 -26.39 -2.57
CA ALA A 104 21.65 -25.61 -3.45
C ALA A 104 20.88 -24.97 -4.62
N THR A 105 19.93 -25.72 -5.20
CA THR A 105 19.04 -25.23 -6.26
C THR A 105 18.11 -24.14 -5.73
N ALA A 106 17.50 -24.37 -4.55
CA ALA A 106 16.63 -23.41 -3.90
C ALA A 106 17.34 -22.10 -3.54
N ALA A 107 18.55 -22.18 -2.97
CA ALA A 107 19.37 -21.02 -2.64
C ALA A 107 19.63 -20.15 -3.87
N THR A 108 20.03 -20.79 -4.97
CA THR A 108 20.27 -20.11 -6.26
C THR A 108 19.00 -19.47 -6.80
N GLY A 109 17.86 -20.17 -6.70
CA GLY A 109 16.56 -19.65 -7.11
C GLY A 109 16.14 -18.40 -6.33
N PHE A 110 16.19 -18.45 -5.00
CA PHE A 110 15.87 -17.28 -4.16
C PHE A 110 16.82 -16.12 -4.39
N GLU A 111 18.12 -16.38 -4.58
CA GLU A 111 19.10 -15.34 -4.87
C GLU A 111 18.83 -14.64 -6.20
N ASN A 112 18.43 -15.40 -7.24
CA ASN A 112 18.06 -14.84 -8.53
C ASN A 112 16.80 -13.97 -8.45
N VAL A 113 15.77 -14.42 -7.71
CA VAL A 113 14.57 -13.61 -7.44
C VAL A 113 14.96 -12.33 -6.70
N TYR A 114 15.75 -12.44 -5.64
CA TYR A 114 16.20 -11.27 -4.87
C TYR A 114 16.99 -10.27 -5.74
N LYS A 115 17.92 -10.75 -6.58
CA LYS A 115 18.67 -9.90 -7.52
C LYS A 115 17.76 -9.19 -8.53
N ALA A 116 16.67 -9.83 -8.97
CA ALA A 116 15.69 -9.22 -9.87
C ALA A 116 14.82 -8.17 -9.16
N LEU A 117 14.51 -8.36 -7.87
CA LEU A 117 13.71 -7.43 -7.07
C LEU A 117 14.45 -6.11 -6.78
N VAL A 118 15.74 -6.18 -6.44
CA VAL A 118 16.56 -5.02 -6.06
C VAL A 118 16.44 -3.81 -7.01
N PRO A 119 16.61 -3.94 -8.34
CA PRO A 119 16.47 -2.80 -9.25
C PRO A 119 15.04 -2.26 -9.31
N LEU A 120 14.01 -3.10 -9.15
CA LEU A 120 12.62 -2.66 -9.16
C LEU A 120 12.27 -1.85 -7.91
N GLU A 121 12.72 -2.31 -6.74
CA GLU A 121 12.59 -1.56 -5.49
C GLU A 121 13.23 -0.18 -5.58
N GLU A 122 14.44 -0.09 -6.16
CA GLU A 122 15.14 1.19 -6.30
C GLU A 122 14.44 2.12 -7.30
N ILE A 123 13.95 1.60 -8.43
CA ILE A 123 13.19 2.39 -9.41
C ILE A 123 11.93 2.98 -8.75
N LEU A 124 11.16 2.14 -8.05
CA LEU A 124 9.95 2.59 -7.35
C LEU A 124 10.31 3.64 -6.29
N ARG A 125 11.29 3.34 -5.43
CA ARG A 125 11.70 4.25 -4.35
C ARG A 125 12.12 5.62 -4.89
N ARG A 126 12.89 5.65 -5.99
CA ARG A 126 13.33 6.89 -6.65
C ARG A 126 12.18 7.68 -7.27
N ASP A 127 11.19 7.00 -7.86
CA ASP A 127 9.99 7.68 -8.36
C ASP A 127 9.23 8.34 -7.20
N TYR A 128 8.97 7.60 -6.12
CA TYR A 128 8.35 8.14 -4.91
C TYR A 128 9.16 9.31 -4.31
N GLU A 129 10.47 9.20 -4.23
CA GLU A 129 11.37 10.27 -3.78
C GLU A 129 11.21 11.53 -4.63
N THR A 130 11.18 11.37 -5.96
CA THR A 130 10.98 12.47 -6.90
C THR A 130 9.63 13.15 -6.69
N LYS A 131 8.55 12.38 -6.53
CA LYS A 131 7.21 12.93 -6.24
C LYS A 131 7.16 13.65 -4.90
N THR A 132 7.79 13.10 -3.87
CA THR A 132 7.89 13.73 -2.54
C THR A 132 8.61 15.07 -2.64
N ILE A 133 9.73 15.15 -3.36
CA ILE A 133 10.49 16.40 -3.55
C ILE A 133 9.65 17.44 -4.30
N GLN A 134 9.05 17.04 -5.44
CA GLN A 134 8.22 17.93 -6.26
C GLN A 134 7.05 18.51 -5.45
N LEU A 135 6.30 17.66 -4.76
CA LEU A 135 5.16 18.08 -3.96
C LEU A 135 5.60 18.90 -2.72
N GLY A 136 6.75 18.58 -2.13
CA GLY A 136 7.33 19.37 -1.04
C GLY A 136 7.69 20.79 -1.48
N GLN A 137 8.27 20.94 -2.68
CA GLN A 137 8.58 22.24 -3.28
C GLN A 137 7.32 23.06 -3.63
N GLU A 138 6.24 22.39 -4.05
CA GLU A 138 4.93 23.02 -4.28
C GLU A 138 4.31 23.54 -2.96
N LEU A 139 4.35 22.73 -1.90
CA LEU A 139 3.63 23.00 -0.65
C LEU A 139 4.38 23.92 0.31
N ALA A 140 5.71 23.86 0.35
CA ALA A 140 6.53 24.67 1.25
C ALA A 140 6.22 26.19 1.20
N PRO A 141 6.19 26.86 0.02
CA PRO A 141 5.87 28.28 -0.04
C PRO A 141 4.45 28.59 0.42
N LEU A 142 3.48 27.69 0.17
CA LEU A 142 2.11 27.85 0.64
C LEU A 142 2.05 27.84 2.18
N ILE A 143 2.70 26.87 2.83
CA ILE A 143 2.75 26.78 4.29
C ILE A 143 3.42 28.03 4.90
N VAL A 144 4.53 28.49 4.32
CA VAL A 144 5.21 29.72 4.76
C VAL A 144 4.30 30.93 4.59
N SER A 145 3.59 31.06 3.48
CA SER A 145 2.66 32.18 3.25
C SER A 145 1.54 32.23 4.30
N ILE A 146 0.96 31.07 4.65
CA ILE A 146 -0.07 30.95 5.70
C ILE A 146 0.51 31.30 7.08
N ARG A 147 1.78 30.98 7.32
CA ARG A 147 2.46 31.33 8.56
C ARG A 147 2.61 32.85 8.72
N LEU A 148 3.04 33.53 7.65
CA LEU A 148 3.35 34.96 7.66
C LEU A 148 2.09 35.85 7.63
N ASP A 149 1.04 35.42 6.93
CA ASP A 149 -0.20 36.19 6.84
C ASP A 149 -1.13 35.89 8.04
N GLN A 150 -1.21 36.85 8.97
CA GLN A 150 -2.07 36.74 10.16
C GLN A 150 -3.57 36.71 9.82
N LYS A 151 -3.98 37.21 8.64
CA LYS A 151 -5.37 37.21 8.19
C LYS A 151 -5.70 36.02 7.30
N ASN A 152 -4.76 35.08 7.12
CA ASN A 152 -4.96 33.94 6.26
C ASN A 152 -6.06 33.01 6.78
N LYS A 153 -7.03 32.66 5.94
CA LYS A 153 -8.13 31.76 6.29
C LYS A 153 -7.69 30.34 6.68
N ASN A 154 -6.48 29.93 6.29
CA ASN A 154 -5.89 28.62 6.61
C ASN A 154 -5.09 28.65 7.92
N LYS A 155 -5.09 29.76 8.68
CA LYS A 155 -4.28 29.89 9.91
C LYS A 155 -4.67 28.86 10.98
N ASN A 156 -5.94 28.52 11.06
CA ASN A 156 -6.49 27.50 11.97
C ASN A 156 -5.95 26.09 11.71
N ILE A 157 -5.67 25.74 10.44
CA ILE A 157 -5.14 24.43 10.06
C ILE A 157 -3.61 24.39 10.00
N LEU A 158 -2.93 25.53 10.11
CA LEU A 158 -1.47 25.63 10.01
C LEU A 158 -0.71 24.62 10.90
N PRO A 159 -1.06 24.41 12.19
CA PRO A 159 -0.36 23.43 13.02
C PRO A 159 -0.44 22.00 12.47
N ILE A 160 -1.56 21.66 11.82
CA ILE A 160 -1.77 20.34 11.21
C ILE A 160 -0.93 20.23 9.93
N LEU A 161 -0.89 21.28 9.10
CA LEU A 161 -0.06 21.31 7.89
C LEU A 161 1.43 21.14 8.24
N GLU A 162 1.90 21.87 9.25
CA GLU A 162 3.28 21.79 9.74
C GLU A 162 3.60 20.40 10.28
N LYS A 163 2.68 19.77 11.02
CA LYS A 163 2.85 18.40 11.51
C LYS A 163 3.04 17.40 10.37
N TYR A 164 2.22 17.47 9.32
CA TYR A 164 2.38 16.58 8.17
C TYR A 164 3.66 16.87 7.38
N TYR A 165 4.04 18.14 7.26
CA TYR A 165 5.27 18.54 6.56
C TYR A 165 6.52 18.04 7.30
N VAL A 166 6.57 18.19 8.62
CA VAL A 166 7.64 17.64 9.46
C VAL A 166 7.68 16.12 9.36
N ARG A 167 6.52 15.45 9.45
CA ARG A 167 6.44 13.99 9.30
C ARG A 167 6.97 13.52 7.94
N SER A 168 6.67 14.23 6.85
CA SER A 168 7.23 13.92 5.52
C SER A 168 8.76 14.02 5.53
N GLY A 169 9.34 15.02 6.20
CA GLY A 169 10.79 15.16 6.32
C GLY A 169 11.43 14.06 7.17
N GLU A 170 10.81 13.70 8.30
CA GLU A 170 11.29 12.64 9.19
C GLU A 170 11.24 11.26 8.52
N THR A 171 10.14 10.95 7.83
CA THR A 171 9.97 9.70 7.07
C THR A 171 10.95 9.61 5.90
N THR A 172 11.21 10.72 5.20
CA THR A 172 12.26 10.75 4.16
C THR A 172 13.65 10.45 4.75
N LYS A 173 13.97 10.99 5.92
CA LYS A 173 15.24 10.65 6.61
C LYS A 173 15.29 9.18 7.02
N ALA A 174 14.19 8.63 7.53
CA ALA A 174 14.10 7.21 7.88
C ALA A 174 14.31 6.31 6.64
N SER A 175 13.77 6.69 5.49
CA SER A 175 14.00 6.01 4.20
C SER A 175 15.51 5.93 3.88
N VAL A 176 16.25 7.04 4.02
CA VAL A 176 17.70 7.08 3.81
C VAL A 176 18.43 6.16 4.80
N THR A 177 18.08 6.22 6.09
CA THR A 177 18.69 5.38 7.12
C THR A 177 18.46 3.88 6.89
N GLU A 178 17.27 3.47 6.44
CA GLU A 178 17.01 2.07 6.10
C GLU A 178 17.77 1.63 4.84
N LEU A 179 17.93 2.53 3.87
CA LEU A 179 18.72 2.26 2.68
C LEU A 179 20.21 2.05 3.01
N GLU A 180 20.76 2.83 3.94
CA GLU A 180 22.14 2.67 4.45
C GLU A 180 22.36 1.32 5.15
N LYS A 181 21.31 0.78 5.80
CA LYS A 181 21.31 -0.58 6.37
C LYS A 181 21.15 -1.68 5.33
N GLY A 182 20.84 -1.32 4.08
CA GLY A 182 20.55 -2.26 3.00
C GLY A 182 19.11 -2.78 2.97
N GLU A 183 18.22 -2.24 3.80
CA GLU A 183 16.80 -2.62 3.92
C GLU A 183 15.93 -1.84 2.92
N ARG A 184 16.05 -2.21 1.65
CA ARG A 184 15.41 -1.50 0.51
C ARG A 184 13.89 -1.48 0.57
N THR A 185 13.26 -2.58 0.95
CA THR A 185 11.80 -2.66 1.08
C THR A 185 11.29 -1.70 2.15
N SER A 186 11.98 -1.60 3.28
CA SER A 186 11.67 -0.66 4.35
C SER A 186 11.89 0.79 3.89
N ALA A 187 12.98 1.06 3.16
CA ALA A 187 13.22 2.38 2.58
C ALA A 187 12.09 2.81 1.63
N LEU A 188 11.64 1.91 0.73
CA LEU A 188 10.49 2.16 -0.14
C LEU A 188 9.22 2.46 0.67
N HIS A 189 8.93 1.67 1.71
CA HIS A 189 7.79 1.92 2.58
C HIS A 189 7.84 3.32 3.20
N PHE A 190 8.97 3.73 3.77
CA PHE A 190 9.10 5.06 4.34
C PHE A 190 8.97 6.18 3.30
N GLN A 191 9.42 5.95 2.06
CA GLN A 191 9.23 6.93 1.00
C GLN A 191 7.76 7.09 0.60
N LYS A 192 7.00 5.99 0.52
CA LYS A 192 5.52 6.03 0.35
C LYS A 192 4.87 6.86 1.48
N GLN A 193 5.28 6.61 2.73
CA GLN A 193 4.75 7.35 3.90
C GLN A 193 5.14 8.83 3.94
N ALA A 194 6.27 9.21 3.33
CA ALA A 194 6.61 10.60 3.14
C ALA A 194 5.63 11.27 2.15
N LEU A 195 5.40 10.63 1.00
CA LEU A 195 4.49 11.16 -0.01
C LEU A 195 3.04 11.29 0.50
N ILE A 196 2.50 10.27 1.18
CA ILE A 196 1.13 10.33 1.71
C ILE A 196 0.94 11.47 2.71
N SER A 197 1.97 11.78 3.50
CA SER A 197 1.94 12.92 4.43
C SER A 197 1.77 14.25 3.70
N LEU A 198 2.40 14.41 2.54
CA LEU A 198 2.23 15.61 1.71
C LEU A 198 0.87 15.65 1.01
N TYR A 199 0.33 14.51 0.57
CA TYR A 199 -1.03 14.47 0.04
C TYR A 199 -2.08 14.88 1.08
N HIS A 200 -1.90 14.52 2.36
CA HIS A 200 -2.77 15.03 3.42
C HIS A 200 -2.76 16.56 3.53
N ILE A 201 -1.61 17.22 3.34
CA ILE A 201 -1.52 18.69 3.31
C ILE A 201 -2.36 19.24 2.16
N LYS A 202 -2.22 18.66 0.95
CA LYS A 202 -2.97 19.07 -0.24
C LYS A 202 -4.49 18.94 -0.05
N ILE A 203 -4.93 17.82 0.50
CA ILE A 203 -6.34 17.57 0.84
C ILE A 203 -6.83 18.59 1.87
N LEU A 204 -6.07 18.86 2.93
CA LEU A 204 -6.47 19.81 3.97
C LEU A 204 -6.59 21.24 3.44
N LEU A 205 -5.64 21.67 2.60
CA LEU A 205 -5.69 22.99 1.95
C LEU A 205 -6.95 23.11 1.09
N GLY A 206 -7.22 22.13 0.22
CA GLY A 206 -8.41 22.12 -0.62
C GLY A 206 -9.73 22.09 0.18
N LYS A 207 -9.82 21.25 1.22
CA LYS A 207 -10.99 21.20 2.11
C LYS A 207 -11.24 22.53 2.81
N ASN A 208 -10.18 23.22 3.25
CA ASN A 208 -10.32 24.50 3.93
C ASN A 208 -10.67 25.63 2.94
N GLU A 209 -10.19 25.56 1.71
CA GLU A 209 -10.63 26.47 0.64
C GLU A 209 -12.12 26.35 0.34
N ASP A 210 -12.64 25.12 0.31
CA ASP A 210 -14.05 24.83 0.08
C ASP A 210 -14.93 24.95 1.35
N SER A 211 -14.36 25.28 2.51
CA SER A 211 -15.13 25.39 3.75
C SER A 211 -16.15 26.54 3.74
N SER A 212 -15.92 27.55 2.91
CA SER A 212 -16.79 28.72 2.75
C SER A 212 -17.88 28.56 1.69
N ILE A 213 -17.84 27.49 0.88
CA ILE A 213 -18.85 27.26 -0.16
C ILE A 213 -19.97 26.36 0.34
N SER A 214 -21.16 26.52 -0.25
CA SER A 214 -22.33 25.75 0.16
C SER A 214 -22.16 24.26 -0.15
N LEU A 215 -22.93 23.40 0.53
CA LEU A 215 -22.94 21.97 0.25
C LEU A 215 -23.34 21.67 -1.21
N SER A 216 -24.29 22.45 -1.76
CA SER A 216 -24.71 22.35 -3.16
C SER A 216 -23.56 22.64 -4.13
N ASP A 217 -22.77 23.69 -3.85
CA ASP A 217 -21.60 24.04 -4.67
C ASP A 217 -20.48 23.01 -4.58
N ARG A 218 -20.31 22.37 -3.42
CA ARG A 218 -19.36 21.26 -3.27
C ARG A 218 -19.77 20.05 -4.09
N ILE A 219 -21.07 19.73 -4.12
CA ILE A 219 -21.61 18.64 -4.94
C ILE A 219 -21.41 18.94 -6.42
N SER A 220 -21.75 20.17 -6.87
CA SER A 220 -21.62 20.55 -8.29
C SER A 220 -20.17 20.55 -8.79
N LYS A 221 -19.21 20.84 -7.90
CA LYS A 221 -17.76 20.76 -8.18
C LYS A 221 -17.17 19.36 -7.97
N ASN A 222 -17.98 18.35 -7.60
CA ASN A 222 -17.53 17.01 -7.29
C ASN A 222 -16.45 16.96 -6.18
N ARG A 223 -16.63 17.76 -5.12
CA ARG A 223 -15.73 17.87 -3.94
C ARG A 223 -16.37 17.25 -2.70
N ILE A 224 -16.64 15.95 -2.79
CA ILE A 224 -17.49 15.20 -1.87
C ILE A 224 -16.65 14.26 -1.01
N LEU A 225 -15.69 13.57 -1.63
CA LEU A 225 -14.73 12.68 -0.99
C LEU A 225 -13.43 13.42 -0.69
N GLU A 226 -12.64 12.91 0.27
CA GLU A 226 -11.35 13.51 0.61
C GLU A 226 -10.34 13.42 -0.53
N THR A 227 -10.38 12.30 -1.25
CA THR A 227 -9.53 12.04 -2.41
C THR A 227 -9.89 12.91 -3.61
N ASP A 228 -11.05 13.58 -3.62
CA ASP A 228 -11.44 14.48 -4.70
C ASP A 228 -10.48 15.66 -4.84
N TYR A 229 -9.71 16.00 -3.80
CA TYR A 229 -8.72 17.08 -3.80
C TYR A 229 -7.37 16.70 -4.43
N LEU A 230 -7.20 15.44 -4.81
CA LEU A 230 -6.03 14.95 -5.53
C LEU A 230 -6.32 14.85 -7.03
N LYS A 231 -5.28 14.99 -7.85
CA LYS A 231 -5.38 14.76 -9.30
C LYS A 231 -5.50 13.25 -9.59
N PRO A 232 -6.08 12.82 -10.71
CA PRO A 232 -6.14 11.40 -11.08
C PRO A 232 -4.78 10.71 -11.04
N GLU A 233 -3.73 11.39 -11.50
CA GLU A 233 -2.36 10.86 -11.52
C GLU A 233 -1.75 10.75 -10.12
N GLU A 234 -2.32 11.41 -9.12
CA GLU A 234 -1.90 11.35 -7.72
C GLU A 234 -2.67 10.26 -6.95
N LEU A 235 -3.88 9.92 -7.39
CA LEU A 235 -4.72 8.90 -6.75
C LEU A 235 -4.08 7.52 -6.78
N ILE A 236 -3.40 7.16 -7.88
CA ILE A 236 -2.66 5.89 -7.96
C ILE A 236 -1.55 5.80 -6.89
N TYR A 237 -0.83 6.90 -6.63
CA TYR A 237 0.21 6.95 -5.60
C TYR A 237 -0.36 7.02 -4.19
N TRP A 238 -1.53 7.66 -4.03
CA TRP A 238 -2.29 7.63 -2.79
C TRP A 238 -2.68 6.19 -2.43
N ASP A 239 -3.34 5.50 -3.36
CA ASP A 239 -3.81 4.12 -3.15
C ASP A 239 -2.64 3.16 -2.91
N ASP A 240 -1.56 3.29 -3.69
CA ASP A 240 -0.38 2.45 -3.53
C ASP A 240 0.40 2.72 -2.23
N SER A 241 0.36 3.95 -1.72
CA SER A 241 0.91 4.30 -0.40
C SER A 241 0.11 3.71 0.77
N GLU A 242 -1.18 3.41 0.54
CA GLU A 242 -2.05 2.67 1.46
C GLU A 242 -2.02 1.16 1.22
N ASP A 243 -1.14 0.67 0.35
CA ASP A 243 -1.03 -0.72 -0.09
C ASP A 243 -2.34 -1.29 -0.69
N LYS A 244 -3.14 -0.44 -1.33
CA LYS A 244 -4.38 -0.81 -2.03
C LYS A 244 -4.20 -0.85 -3.54
N LEU A 245 -4.97 -1.71 -4.20
CA LEU A 245 -5.07 -1.71 -5.65
C LEU A 245 -5.90 -0.52 -6.11
N HIS A 246 -5.37 0.23 -7.06
CA HIS A 246 -5.98 1.44 -7.58
C HIS A 246 -7.35 1.13 -8.22
N SER A 247 -7.44 0.05 -9.01
CA SER A 247 -8.69 -0.37 -9.64
C SER A 247 -9.80 -0.67 -8.64
N GLU A 248 -9.47 -1.35 -7.53
CA GLU A 248 -10.43 -1.66 -6.46
C GLU A 248 -10.83 -0.39 -5.72
N SER A 249 -9.84 0.46 -5.38
CA SER A 249 -10.06 1.74 -4.70
C SER A 249 -10.91 2.71 -5.54
N GLU A 250 -10.79 2.68 -6.87
CA GLU A 250 -11.65 3.45 -7.76
C GLU A 250 -13.12 2.98 -7.72
N GLU A 251 -13.36 1.68 -7.68
CA GLU A 251 -14.71 1.14 -7.52
C GLU A 251 -15.31 1.49 -6.16
N GLU A 252 -14.51 1.41 -5.10
CA GLU A 252 -14.89 1.83 -3.75
C GLU A 252 -15.25 3.32 -3.71
N ARG A 253 -14.40 4.19 -4.28
CA ARG A 253 -14.70 5.62 -4.40
C ARG A 253 -15.99 5.90 -5.15
N LYS A 254 -16.31 5.13 -6.21
CA LYS A 254 -17.61 5.27 -6.92
C LYS A 254 -18.78 4.91 -6.01
N LYS A 255 -18.69 3.81 -5.25
CA LYS A 255 -19.72 3.37 -4.30
C LYS A 255 -19.88 4.39 -3.16
N ASP A 256 -18.78 4.87 -2.60
CA ASP A 256 -18.77 5.85 -1.50
C ASP A 256 -19.31 7.21 -1.95
N ARG A 257 -19.03 7.62 -3.20
CA ARG A 257 -19.63 8.82 -3.77
C ARG A 257 -21.15 8.73 -3.81
N VAL A 258 -21.69 7.63 -4.34
CA VAL A 258 -23.15 7.40 -4.38
C VAL A 258 -23.75 7.42 -2.98
N ARG A 259 -23.11 6.72 -2.02
CA ARG A 259 -23.57 6.72 -0.62
C ARG A 259 -23.56 8.12 -0.01
N THR A 260 -22.50 8.89 -0.25
CA THR A 260 -22.35 10.23 0.30
C THR A 260 -23.34 11.21 -0.31
N LEU A 261 -23.55 11.13 -1.63
CA LEU A 261 -24.57 11.92 -2.33
C LEU A 261 -25.97 11.67 -1.78
N ARG A 262 -26.39 10.41 -1.63
CA ARG A 262 -27.68 10.06 -1.00
C ARG A 262 -27.81 10.62 0.41
N SER A 263 -26.73 10.59 1.19
CA SER A 263 -26.74 11.19 2.53
C SER A 263 -26.93 12.71 2.48
N TYR A 264 -26.36 13.39 1.49
CA TYR A 264 -26.52 14.82 1.31
C TYR A 264 -27.90 15.20 0.81
N GLU A 265 -28.44 14.45 -0.16
CA GLU A 265 -29.82 14.60 -0.64
C GLU A 265 -30.82 14.49 0.51
N TRP A 266 -30.66 13.47 1.36
CA TRP A 266 -31.46 13.31 2.57
C TRP A 266 -31.34 14.50 3.53
N LYS A 267 -30.12 15.00 3.79
CA LYS A 267 -29.89 16.18 4.65
C LYS A 267 -30.46 17.47 4.08
N LEU A 268 -30.51 17.59 2.75
CA LEU A 268 -31.06 18.75 2.04
C LEU A 268 -32.58 18.65 1.84
N GLY A 269 -33.22 17.55 2.27
CA GLY A 269 -34.64 17.33 2.05
C GLY A 269 -35.00 17.10 0.58
N ILE A 270 -34.01 16.77 -0.25
CA ILE A 270 -34.19 16.43 -1.67
C ILE A 270 -34.47 14.92 -1.69
N SER A 271 -35.74 14.54 -1.66
CA SER A 271 -36.13 13.16 -1.97
C SER A 271 -35.92 12.89 -3.45
N ASP A 272 -35.47 11.68 -3.79
CA ASP A 272 -35.33 11.15 -5.14
C ASP A 272 -36.51 11.61 -6.03
N GLY A 273 -36.30 12.64 -6.87
CA GLY A 273 -37.35 13.10 -7.79
C GLY A 273 -37.41 14.57 -8.21
N LYS A 274 -36.64 15.52 -7.64
CA LYS A 274 -36.65 16.92 -8.13
C LYS A 274 -35.26 17.54 -8.27
N LEU A 275 -34.54 17.08 -9.29
CA LEU A 275 -33.60 17.93 -10.04
C LEU A 275 -34.15 18.09 -11.46
N GLN A 276 -35.33 18.71 -11.58
CA GLN A 276 -35.74 19.34 -12.82
C GLN A 276 -35.92 20.84 -12.57
N LYS A 277 -35.05 21.59 -13.24
CA LYS A 277 -35.12 23.01 -13.60
C LYS A 277 -36.43 23.70 -13.20
N GLU A 278 -36.34 24.65 -12.28
CA GLU A 278 -37.16 25.86 -12.33
C GLU A 278 -36.22 27.07 -12.24
N SER A 279 -35.62 27.37 -13.39
CA SER A 279 -35.12 28.69 -13.72
C SER A 279 -36.12 29.34 -14.69
N GLU A 280 -37.28 29.75 -14.18
CA GLU A 280 -38.12 30.81 -14.75
C GLU A 280 -38.54 31.69 -13.57
N SER A 281 -37.70 32.65 -13.20
CA SER A 281 -37.80 34.04 -13.63
C SER A 281 -39.02 34.78 -13.09
N LYS A 282 -38.72 35.63 -12.09
CA LYS A 282 -39.16 37.02 -11.92
C LYS A 282 -40.61 37.30 -11.45
N ASN A 283 -40.64 37.76 -10.20
CA ASN A 283 -41.28 39.00 -9.73
C ASN A 283 -42.77 39.27 -10.01
N ALA A 284 -43.50 39.38 -8.89
CA ALA A 284 -44.39 40.49 -8.50
C ALA A 284 -45.85 40.07 -8.25
N THR A 285 -46.22 40.07 -6.97
CA THR A 285 -47.54 40.54 -6.52
C THR A 285 -47.36 42.01 -6.11
N PRO A 286 -48.32 42.93 -6.34
CA PRO A 286 -49.61 42.85 -5.64
C PRO A 286 -50.87 43.37 -6.39
N ALA A 287 -52.01 42.88 -5.90
CA ALA A 287 -53.32 43.55 -5.66
C ALA A 287 -54.00 44.45 -6.73
N SER A 288 -55.27 44.07 -6.97
CA SER A 288 -56.46 44.95 -7.04
C SER A 288 -56.59 46.00 -8.16
N GLU A 289 -57.43 45.69 -9.15
CA GLU A 289 -58.47 46.63 -9.62
C GLU A 289 -59.60 45.85 -10.33
N LYS A 290 -60.77 45.79 -9.69
CA LYS A 290 -62.04 45.39 -10.32
C LYS A 290 -63.00 46.56 -10.22
N GLN A 291 -63.23 47.24 -11.35
CA GLN A 291 -64.40 48.06 -11.70
C GLN A 291 -64.20 48.41 -13.19
N ASN A 292 -65.16 48.41 -14.12
CA ASN A 292 -66.61 48.37 -14.02
C ASN A 292 -67.22 48.16 -15.43
N ASN A 293 -68.55 47.99 -15.48
CA ASN A 293 -69.50 48.32 -16.56
C ASN A 293 -69.99 47.23 -17.54
N ARG A 294 -71.24 46.82 -17.31
CA ARG A 294 -72.29 46.82 -18.34
C ARG A 294 -73.47 47.70 -17.86
N LYS A 295 -73.94 48.57 -18.77
CA LYS A 295 -75.17 49.39 -18.82
C LYS A 295 -75.70 49.26 -20.27
N PRO A 296 -76.91 49.72 -20.63
CA PRO A 296 -77.95 50.38 -19.84
C PRO A 296 -79.18 49.51 -19.56
#